data_AF-A0A370NKM0-F1
#
_entry.id   AF-A0A370NKM0-F1
#
_cell.length_a   1.000
_cell.length_b   1.000
_cell.length_c   1.000
_cell.angle_alpha   90.00
_cell.angle_beta   90.00
_cell.angle_gamma   90.00
#
_symmetry.space_group_name_H-M   'P 1'
#
loop_
_entity.id
_entity.type
_entity.pdbx_description
1 polymer ?
#
loop_
_entity_poly.entity_id
_entity_poly.type
_entity_poly.pdbx_seq_one_letter_code
_entity_poly.pdbx_strand_id
1 'polypeptide(L)'
;MNRPNLKPKHPLSSLDSRVRPESHFQGTSFGFSGSSGREKAAAILWVRLQIARHGVSMADLEATGCFQRPAANGPALYRNAAGERWDGHGPLPDWLQRGVNAGQSIEHFRAE
;
A
#
# COMPACT_ATOMS: atom_id res chain seq x y z
N MET A 1 -27.32 43.77 -5.80
CA MET A 1 -26.36 44.18 -4.76
C MET A 1 -26.69 43.47 -3.44
N ASN A 2 -25.68 42.79 -2.88
CA ASN A 2 -25.43 42.38 -1.47
C ASN A 2 -26.38 41.45 -0.66
N ARG A 3 -25.79 40.32 -0.24
CA ARG A 3 -26.07 39.44 0.94
C ARG A 3 -25.33 40.03 2.19
N PRO A 4 -25.65 39.72 3.48
CA PRO A 4 -25.60 38.37 4.11
C PRO A 4 -26.66 38.07 5.22
N ASN A 5 -27.13 36.83 5.39
CA ASN A 5 -26.68 35.71 6.29
C ASN A 5 -26.88 35.91 7.80
N LEU A 6 -27.76 35.10 8.42
CA LEU A 6 -27.70 34.64 9.82
C LEU A 6 -28.51 33.35 9.99
N LYS A 7 -27.83 32.27 10.43
CA LYS A 7 -28.43 30.96 10.78
C LYS A 7 -29.08 31.02 12.18
N PRO A 8 -30.22 30.33 12.41
CA PRO A 8 -30.75 30.10 13.74
C PRO A 8 -30.21 28.81 14.40
N LYS A 9 -30.20 28.85 15.73
CA LYS A 9 -29.70 27.87 16.70
C LYS A 9 -30.78 26.83 17.03
N HIS A 10 -30.41 25.57 17.21
CA HIS A 10 -31.19 24.60 17.99
C HIS A 10 -30.28 23.70 18.84
N PRO A 11 -30.61 23.41 20.11
CA PRO A 11 -29.81 22.61 21.03
C PRO A 11 -30.39 21.21 21.30
N LEU A 12 -29.61 20.41 22.06
CA LEU A 12 -29.92 19.18 22.82
C LEU A 12 -29.77 17.84 22.09
N SER A 13 -28.73 17.08 22.48
CA SER A 13 -28.77 15.63 22.61
C SER A 13 -27.92 15.22 23.80
N SER A 14 -28.60 14.69 24.82
CA SER A 14 -28.05 14.17 26.07
C SER A 14 -27.87 12.66 25.95
N LEU A 15 -26.78 12.15 26.55
CA LEU A 15 -26.64 10.84 27.21
C LEU A 15 -26.80 9.55 26.37
N ASP A 16 -25.70 8.85 26.09
CA ASP A 16 -25.23 7.73 26.93
C ASP A 16 -24.21 6.85 26.19
N SER A 17 -22.98 6.88 26.71
CA SER A 17 -22.15 5.72 27.06
C SER A 17 -22.22 4.47 26.17
N ARG A 18 -21.48 4.47 25.06
CA ARG A 18 -20.72 3.27 24.65
C ARG A 18 -19.30 3.68 24.29
N VAL A 19 -18.48 3.82 25.34
CA VAL A 19 -17.03 3.72 25.24
C VAL A 19 -16.73 2.34 24.66
N ARG A 20 -16.54 2.27 23.34
CA ARG A 20 -15.93 1.13 22.68
C ARG A 20 -14.50 1.07 23.20
N PRO A 21 -14.00 -0.05 23.72
CA PRO A 21 -12.58 -0.14 24.04
C PRO A 21 -11.82 0.02 22.73
N GLU A 22 -11.19 1.19 22.58
CA GLU A 22 -10.06 1.43 21.69
C GLU A 22 -9.14 0.23 21.83
N SER A 23 -9.15 -0.69 20.85
CA SER A 23 -8.11 -1.70 20.76
C SER A 23 -6.85 -0.92 20.42
N HIS A 24 -6.13 -0.52 21.46
CA HIS A 24 -4.74 -0.17 21.40
C HIS A 24 -4.01 -1.39 20.87
N PHE A 25 -3.99 -1.52 19.54
CA PHE A 25 -3.01 -2.29 18.83
C PHE A 25 -1.70 -1.53 19.00
N GLN A 26 -1.05 -1.72 20.15
CA GLN A 26 0.38 -1.48 20.30
C GLN A 26 1.09 -2.59 19.53
N GLY A 27 0.92 -2.57 18.21
CA GLY A 27 1.85 -3.18 17.29
C GLY A 27 3.13 -2.38 17.45
N THR A 28 4.09 -2.95 18.15
CA THR A 28 5.47 -2.49 18.20
C THR A 28 5.88 -2.06 16.79
N SER A 29 6.16 -0.77 16.64
CA SER A 29 6.66 -0.18 15.41
C SER A 29 7.90 -0.98 15.00
N PHE A 30 7.80 -1.83 13.97
CA PHE A 30 8.92 -2.61 13.44
C PHE A 30 9.80 -1.67 12.62
N GLY A 31 10.57 -0.83 13.30
CA GLY A 31 11.74 -0.18 12.74
C GLY A 31 12.82 -1.24 12.56
N PHE A 32 12.77 -2.02 11.48
CA PHE A 32 13.76 -3.07 11.22
C PHE A 32 15.00 -2.48 10.56
N SER A 33 15.82 -1.79 11.37
CA SER A 33 17.18 -1.42 10.98
C SER A 33 18.14 -2.53 11.46
N GLY A 34 18.51 -3.45 10.55
CA GLY A 34 19.62 -4.40 10.70
C GLY A 34 19.52 -5.38 11.88
N SER A 35 18.78 -6.48 11.73
CA SER A 35 18.62 -7.46 12.82
C SER A 35 19.86 -8.32 13.08
N SER A 36 20.32 -8.27 14.33
CA SER A 36 21.29 -9.24 14.86
C SER A 36 20.73 -10.66 14.84
N GLY A 37 21.58 -11.69 14.86
CA GLY A 37 21.13 -13.10 14.87
C GLY A 37 20.17 -13.44 16.02
N ARG A 38 20.32 -12.78 17.19
CA ARG A 38 19.40 -12.92 18.33
C ARG A 38 18.03 -12.33 18.06
N GLU A 39 17.98 -11.18 17.39
CA GLU A 39 16.73 -10.53 17.03
C GLU A 39 15.97 -11.34 15.97
N LYS A 40 16.67 -11.91 14.99
CA LYS A 40 16.07 -12.86 14.04
C LYS A 40 15.50 -14.09 14.76
N ALA A 41 16.22 -14.65 15.73
CA ALA A 41 15.74 -15.78 16.51
C ALA A 41 14.49 -15.43 17.33
N ALA A 42 14.46 -14.24 17.95
CA ALA A 42 13.29 -13.75 18.68
C ALA A 42 12.08 -13.54 17.75
N ALA A 43 12.29 -12.97 16.56
CA ALA A 43 11.25 -12.80 15.56
C ALA A 43 10.69 -14.15 15.08
N ILE A 44 11.55 -15.13 14.81
CA ILE A 44 11.14 -16.49 14.43
C ILE A 44 10.29 -17.12 15.53
N LEU A 45 10.71 -17.04 16.80
CA LEU A 45 9.94 -17.58 17.91
C LEU A 45 8.56 -16.92 18.02
N TRP A 46 8.50 -15.60 17.89
CA TRP A 46 7.25 -14.86 17.92
C TRP A 46 6.30 -15.31 16.79
N VAL A 47 6.80 -15.42 15.55
CA VAL A 47 6.00 -15.91 14.42
C VAL A 47 5.46 -17.32 14.70
N ARG A 48 6.28 -18.24 15.22
CA ARG A 48 5.84 -19.60 15.55
C ARG A 48 4.75 -19.62 16.62
N LEU A 49 4.86 -18.76 17.65
CA LEU A 49 3.82 -18.63 18.68
C LEU A 49 2.51 -18.05 18.11
N GLN A 50 2.59 -17.11 17.18
CA GLN A 50 1.40 -16.56 16.52
C GLN A 50 0.71 -17.61 15.64
N ILE A 51 1.49 -18.39 14.87
CA ILE A 51 0.97 -19.51 14.08
C ILE A 51 0.18 -20.47 14.97
N ALA A 52 0.76 -20.88 16.11
CA ALA A 52 0.10 -21.79 17.06
C ALA A 52 -1.14 -21.18 17.71
N ARG A 53 -1.08 -19.89 18.09
CA ARG A 53 -2.20 -19.16 18.71
C ARG A 53 -3.41 -19.04 17.80
N HIS A 54 -3.16 -18.77 16.53
CA HIS A 54 -4.21 -18.49 15.55
C HIS A 54 -4.58 -19.72 14.71
N GLY A 55 -3.90 -20.85 14.90
CA GLY A 55 -4.15 -22.06 14.13
C GLY A 55 -3.84 -21.89 12.64
N VAL A 56 -2.90 -20.99 12.29
CA VAL A 56 -2.58 -20.70 10.89
C VAL A 56 -1.90 -21.92 10.27
N SER A 57 -2.55 -22.50 9.27
CA SER A 57 -2.01 -23.60 8.49
C SER A 57 -1.33 -23.10 7.21
N MET A 58 -0.56 -23.97 6.56
CA MET A 58 -0.01 -23.69 5.24
C MET A 58 -1.13 -23.36 4.22
N ALA A 59 -2.25 -24.07 4.30
CA ALA A 59 -3.40 -23.85 3.42
C ALA A 59 -4.00 -22.43 3.60
N ASP A 60 -4.01 -21.88 4.82
CA ASP A 60 -4.48 -20.51 5.06
C ASP A 60 -3.53 -19.47 4.46
N LEU A 61 -2.22 -19.73 4.52
CA LEU A 61 -1.21 -18.88 3.89
C LEU A 61 -1.30 -18.93 2.36
N GLU A 62 -1.60 -20.10 1.80
CA GLU A 62 -1.82 -20.26 0.36
C GLU A 62 -3.12 -19.58 -0.09
N ALA A 63 -4.21 -19.78 0.66
CA ALA A 63 -5.52 -19.17 0.36
C ALA A 63 -5.49 -17.63 0.42
N THR A 64 -4.61 -17.06 1.24
CA THR A 64 -4.41 -15.61 1.33
C THR A 64 -3.43 -15.06 0.28
N GLY A 65 -2.83 -15.92 -0.54
CA GLY A 65 -1.83 -15.51 -1.52
C GLY A 65 -0.53 -15.02 -0.88
N CYS A 66 -0.23 -15.43 0.36
CA CYS A 66 0.94 -14.98 1.11
C CYS A 66 2.27 -15.24 0.38
N PHE A 67 2.31 -16.28 -0.45
CA PHE A 67 3.47 -16.66 -1.28
C PHE A 67 3.33 -16.27 -2.75
N GLN A 68 2.16 -15.76 -3.15
CA GLN A 68 2.04 -15.19 -4.47
C GLN A 68 2.96 -13.97 -4.48
N ARG A 69 3.96 -14.01 -5.38
CA ARG A 69 4.68 -12.80 -5.73
C ARG A 69 3.57 -11.79 -6.08
N PRO A 70 3.50 -10.63 -5.41
CA PRO A 70 2.54 -9.60 -5.78
C PRO A 70 2.62 -9.51 -7.28
N ALA A 71 1.48 -9.65 -7.98
CA ALA A 71 1.48 -9.52 -9.42
C ALA A 71 2.28 -8.27 -9.67
N ALA A 72 3.46 -8.44 -10.28
CA ALA A 72 4.15 -7.31 -10.78
C ALA A 72 3.11 -6.77 -11.75
N ASN A 73 2.46 -5.65 -11.41
CA ASN A 73 2.37 -4.60 -12.40
C ASN A 73 3.78 -4.61 -12.98
N GLY A 74 3.93 -5.23 -14.16
CA GLY A 74 5.20 -5.74 -14.64
C GLY A 74 6.27 -4.67 -14.45
N PRO A 75 7.57 -5.02 -14.33
CA PRO A 75 8.62 -4.00 -14.26
C PRO A 75 8.27 -2.94 -15.29
N ALA A 76 7.95 -1.70 -14.85
CA ALA A 76 7.33 -0.71 -15.71
C ALA A 76 8.18 -0.62 -16.96
N LEU A 77 7.73 -1.25 -18.04
CA LEU A 77 8.61 -1.64 -19.14
C LEU A 77 9.23 -0.38 -19.71
N TYR A 78 8.48 0.73 -19.66
CA TYR A 78 8.90 2.03 -20.12
C TYR A 78 8.72 3.11 -19.03
N ARG A 79 9.68 4.02 -18.92
CA ARG A 79 9.70 5.17 -18.02
C ARG A 79 10.32 6.38 -18.71
N ASN A 80 9.79 7.58 -18.45
CA ASN A 80 10.39 8.83 -18.93
C ASN A 80 11.12 9.62 -17.81
N ALA A 81 11.80 10.70 -18.20
CA ALA A 81 12.51 11.59 -17.27
C ALA A 81 11.58 12.32 -16.27
N ALA A 82 10.29 12.47 -16.59
CA ALA A 82 9.29 13.04 -15.69
C ALA A 82 8.81 12.03 -14.61
N GLY A 83 9.26 10.77 -14.68
CA GLY A 83 8.90 9.71 -13.74
C GLY A 83 7.60 8.97 -14.08
N GLU A 84 6.97 9.29 -15.21
CA GLU A 84 5.82 8.55 -15.74
C GLU A 84 6.27 7.16 -16.19
N ARG A 85 5.40 6.17 -16.03
CA ARG A 85 5.69 4.74 -16.24
C ARG A 85 4.57 4.10 -17.05
N TRP A 86 4.93 3.18 -17.93
CA TRP A 86 4.00 2.37 -18.69
C TRP A 86 4.45 0.91 -18.66
N ASP A 87 3.50 0.02 -18.40
CA ASP A 87 3.67 -1.42 -18.23
C ASP A 87 3.63 -2.19 -19.56
N GLY A 88 3.47 -1.49 -20.69
CA GLY A 88 3.34 -2.09 -22.01
C GLY A 88 1.92 -2.55 -22.34
N HIS A 89 0.95 -2.32 -21.46
CA HIS A 89 -0.43 -2.74 -21.64
C HIS A 89 -1.36 -1.56 -21.94
N GLY A 90 -2.30 -1.77 -22.88
CA GLY A 90 -3.28 -0.74 -23.26
C GLY A 90 -2.73 0.30 -24.26
N PRO A 91 -3.44 1.44 -24.41
CA PRO A 91 -3.07 2.47 -25.38
C PRO A 91 -1.76 3.17 -25.01
N LEU A 92 -0.99 3.53 -26.03
CA LEU A 92 0.29 4.22 -25.88
C LEU A 92 0.06 5.59 -25.22
N PRO A 93 0.69 5.88 -24.06
CA PRO A 93 0.51 7.16 -23.38
C PRO A 93 1.04 8.35 -24.20
N ASP A 94 0.46 9.53 -24.00
CA ASP A 94 0.84 10.76 -24.73
C ASP A 94 2.33 11.12 -24.61
N TRP A 95 2.96 10.82 -23.47
CA TRP A 95 4.40 11.05 -23.29
C TRP A 95 5.26 10.12 -24.15
N LEU A 96 4.83 8.87 -24.33
CA LEU A 96 5.55 7.88 -25.12
C LEU A 96 5.28 8.09 -26.62
N GLN A 97 4.04 8.43 -26.97
CA GLN A 97 3.68 8.82 -28.34
C GLN A 97 4.44 10.05 -28.81
N ARG A 98 4.64 11.06 -27.94
CA ARG A 98 5.46 12.25 -28.28
C ARG A 98 6.92 11.88 -28.52
N GLY A 99 7.50 10.99 -27.71
CA GLY A 99 8.86 10.48 -27.92
C GLY A 99 9.01 9.78 -29.27
N VAL A 100 8.09 8.86 -29.59
CA VAL A 100 8.08 8.14 -30.87
C VAL A 100 7.89 9.08 -32.05
N ASN A 101 6.98 10.05 -31.97
CA ASN A 101 6.77 11.05 -33.01
C ASN A 101 7.97 11.99 -33.21
N ALA A 102 8.78 12.19 -32.17
CA ALA A 102 10.04 12.92 -32.26
C ALA A 102 11.20 12.08 -32.85
N GLY A 103 10.94 10.83 -33.24
CA GLY A 103 11.92 9.91 -33.81
C GLY A 103 12.72 9.12 -32.76
N GLN A 104 12.38 9.20 -31.47
CA GLN A 104 12.99 8.37 -30.44
C GLN A 104 12.42 6.96 -30.49
N SER A 105 13.31 5.96 -30.40
CA SER A 105 12.89 4.56 -30.25
C SER A 105 12.22 4.35 -28.89
N ILE A 106 11.14 3.56 -28.86
CA ILE A 106 10.44 3.17 -27.63
C ILE A 106 11.39 2.52 -26.62
N GLU A 107 12.42 1.81 -27.10
CA GLU A 107 13.46 1.18 -26.26
C GLU A 107 14.28 2.20 -25.46
N HIS A 108 14.38 3.46 -25.89
CA HIS A 108 15.04 4.52 -25.12
C HIS A 108 14.32 4.79 -23.78
N PHE A 109 13.02 4.54 -23.76
CA PHE A 109 12.23 4.68 -22.55
C PHE A 109 12.23 3.40 -21.72
N ARG A 110 12.88 2.30 -22.15
CA ARG A 110 12.84 1.05 -21.40
C ARG A 110 13.48 1.24 -20.02
N ALA A 111 12.77 0.87 -18.95
CA ALA A 111 13.36 0.88 -17.61
C ALA A 111 14.17 -0.41 -17.42
N GLU A 112 15.50 -0.28 -17.41
CA GLU A 112 16.43 -1.35 -16.99
C GLU A 112 16.39 -1.59 -15.47
#